data_AF-A0A6B2FZ02-F1
#
_entry.id   AF-A0A6B2FZ02-F1
#
_cell.length_a   1.000
_cell.length_b   1.000
_cell.length_c   1.000
_cell.angle_alpha   90.00
_cell.angle_beta   90.00
_cell.angle_gamma   90.00
#
_symmetry.space_group_name_H-M   'P 1'
#
loop_
_entity.id
_entity.type
_entity.pdbx_description
1 polymer ?
#
loop_
_entity_poly.entity_id
_entity_poly.type
_entity_poly.pdbx_seq_one_letter_code
_entity_poly.pdbx_strand_id
1 'polypeptide(L)'
;EFMLRLDDYLKHFIATKISKDALWRKIQIYYSGVNVPGEGEHKIMTFIRSLKLSTSFSPESAHIVHGNDADLIMLGLGLDIINFSILREVENYDPLSKKLEMMVLHHSLLREYINQEFVSLKESLPFSYEPKKIIYDWILMAFLVGNDFLPCLPFLHINNNALSLLWNTYKSVLPTLDGTVFTLLRPPDRQLSN
;
A
#
# COMPACT_ATOMS: atom_id res chain seq x y z
N GLU A 1 -21.24 -8.21 -21.14
CA GLU A 1 -20.72 -8.64 -22.47
C GLU A 1 -19.28 -8.19 -22.72
N PHE A 2 -18.97 -6.88 -22.69
CA PHE A 2 -17.62 -6.36 -22.96
C PHE A 2 -16.51 -7.03 -22.12
N MET A 3 -16.66 -7.03 -20.79
CA MET A 3 -15.63 -7.58 -19.88
C MET A 3 -15.37 -9.07 -20.08
N LEU A 4 -16.38 -9.85 -20.51
CA LEU A 4 -16.20 -11.27 -20.81
C LEU A 4 -15.36 -11.46 -22.08
N ARG A 5 -15.61 -10.66 -23.12
CA ARG A 5 -14.78 -10.68 -24.33
C ARG A 5 -13.34 -10.25 -24.06
N LEU A 6 -13.16 -9.25 -23.19
CA LEU A 6 -11.83 -8.80 -22.76
C LEU A 6 -11.08 -9.90 -22.00
N ASP A 7 -11.77 -10.61 -21.10
CA ASP A 7 -11.21 -11.74 -20.34
C ASP A 7 -10.72 -12.86 -21.28
N ASP A 8 -11.54 -13.26 -22.25
CA ASP A 8 -11.17 -14.26 -23.26
C ASP A 8 -9.99 -13.81 -24.13
N TYR A 9 -10.00 -12.54 -24.56
CA TYR A 9 -8.90 -11.97 -25.33
C TYR A 9 -7.59 -11.97 -24.54
N LEU A 10 -7.61 -11.56 -23.25
CA LEU A 10 -6.42 -11.52 -22.40
C LEU A 10 -5.83 -12.92 -22.17
N LYS A 11 -6.69 -13.93 -21.93
CA LYS A 11 -6.25 -15.33 -21.85
C LYS A 11 -5.55 -15.78 -23.13
N HIS A 12 -6.14 -15.49 -24.29
CA HIS A 12 -5.54 -15.81 -25.58
C HIS A 12 -4.21 -15.08 -25.81
N PHE A 13 -4.15 -13.79 -25.44
CA PHE A 13 -2.93 -12.98 -25.52
C PHE A 13 -1.81 -13.56 -24.66
N ILE A 14 -2.09 -13.91 -23.40
CA ILE A 14 -1.11 -14.52 -22.48
C ILE A 14 -0.61 -15.85 -23.06
N ALA A 15 -1.50 -16.73 -23.51
CA ALA A 15 -1.13 -17.99 -24.14
C ALA A 15 -0.23 -17.78 -25.37
N THR A 16 -0.57 -16.80 -26.21
CA THR A 16 0.23 -16.43 -27.38
C THR A 16 1.61 -15.93 -26.96
N LYS A 17 1.70 -15.07 -25.94
CA LYS A 17 2.98 -14.55 -25.41
C LYS A 17 3.87 -15.68 -24.89
N ILE A 18 3.34 -16.60 -24.08
CA ILE A 18 4.09 -17.75 -23.57
C ILE A 18 4.62 -18.62 -24.74
N SER A 19 3.82 -18.83 -25.78
CA SER A 19 4.22 -19.66 -26.92
C SER A 19 5.32 -19.02 -27.78
N LYS A 20 5.23 -17.71 -28.04
CA LYS A 20 6.08 -17.01 -29.02
C LYS A 20 7.27 -16.29 -28.40
N ASP A 21 7.17 -15.83 -27.15
CA ASP A 21 8.17 -15.00 -26.50
C ASP A 21 8.97 -15.82 -25.46
N ALA A 22 10.28 -15.94 -25.68
CA ALA A 22 11.16 -16.71 -24.81
C ALA A 22 11.28 -16.12 -23.39
N LEU A 23 11.05 -14.81 -23.20
CA LEU A 23 11.11 -14.17 -21.89
C LEU A 23 9.91 -14.57 -21.02
N TRP A 24 8.73 -14.69 -21.63
CA TRP A 24 7.49 -15.07 -20.94
C TRP A 24 7.51 -16.52 -20.44
N ARG A 25 8.35 -17.38 -21.03
CA ARG A 25 8.54 -18.77 -20.57
C ARG A 25 9.38 -18.89 -19.30
N LYS A 26 10.09 -17.83 -18.90
CA LYS A 26 10.98 -17.84 -17.72
C LYS A 26 10.28 -17.36 -16.44
N ILE A 27 9.05 -16.89 -16.53
CA ILE A 27 8.29 -16.31 -15.42
C ILE A 27 7.03 -17.13 -15.15
N GLN A 28 6.58 -17.12 -13.89
CA GLN A 28 5.26 -17.62 -13.54
C GLN A 28 4.24 -16.51 -13.71
N ILE A 29 3.15 -16.80 -14.43
CA ILE A 29 2.10 -15.83 -14.75
C ILE A 29 0.81 -16.25 -14.08
N TYR A 30 0.28 -15.36 -13.25
CA TYR A 30 -1.01 -15.53 -12.57
C TYR A 30 -1.99 -14.52 -13.17
N TYR A 31 -3.17 -15.00 -13.59
CA TYR A 31 -4.23 -14.18 -14.15
C TYR A 31 -5.51 -14.32 -13.32
N SER A 32 -5.98 -13.20 -12.75
CA SER A 32 -7.23 -13.14 -11.98
C SER A 32 -8.23 -12.22 -12.67
N GLY A 33 -9.02 -12.80 -13.58
CA GLY A 33 -9.96 -12.08 -14.44
C GLY A 33 -11.29 -11.69 -13.79
N VAL A 34 -12.27 -11.35 -14.62
CA VAL A 34 -13.57 -10.79 -14.20
C VAL A 34 -14.44 -11.77 -13.41
N ASN A 35 -14.22 -13.07 -13.61
CA ASN A 35 -15.00 -14.13 -12.96
C ASN A 35 -14.61 -14.37 -11.49
N VAL A 36 -13.52 -13.75 -11.03
CA VAL A 36 -13.09 -13.82 -9.62
C VAL A 36 -13.63 -12.58 -8.91
N PRO A 37 -14.34 -12.70 -7.77
CA PRO A 37 -14.85 -11.54 -7.04
C PRO A 37 -13.73 -10.75 -6.36
N GLY A 38 -13.96 -9.45 -6.14
CA GLY A 38 -13.06 -8.54 -5.45
C GLY A 38 -12.29 -7.58 -6.38
N GLU A 39 -11.85 -6.46 -5.81
CA GLU A 39 -11.12 -5.42 -6.52
C GLU A 39 -9.69 -5.84 -6.84
N GLY A 40 -9.14 -5.30 -7.93
CA GLY A 40 -7.84 -5.71 -8.46
C GLY A 40 -6.71 -5.53 -7.45
N GLU A 41 -6.65 -4.36 -6.82
CA GLU A 41 -5.64 -4.05 -5.79
C GLU A 41 -5.78 -4.96 -4.56
N HIS A 42 -6.99 -5.17 -4.04
CA HIS A 42 -7.23 -6.06 -2.91
C HIS A 42 -6.87 -7.52 -3.22
N LYS A 43 -7.12 -7.99 -4.44
CA LYS A 43 -6.66 -9.32 -4.90
C LYS A 43 -5.14 -9.43 -4.91
N ILE A 44 -4.44 -8.42 -5.43
CA ILE A 44 -2.97 -8.36 -5.43
C ILE A 44 -2.45 -8.39 -3.99
N MET A 45 -3.00 -7.56 -3.10
CA MET A 45 -2.58 -7.52 -1.69
C MET A 45 -2.83 -8.85 -0.98
N THR A 46 -3.96 -9.51 -1.26
CA THR A 46 -4.28 -10.83 -0.73
C THR A 46 -3.29 -11.89 -1.22
N PHE A 47 -2.96 -11.87 -2.52
CA PHE A 47 -1.97 -12.75 -3.10
C PHE A 47 -0.59 -12.55 -2.45
N ILE A 48 -0.11 -11.31 -2.31
CA ILE A 48 1.18 -11.02 -1.67
C ILE A 48 1.20 -11.49 -0.20
N ARG A 49 0.11 -11.27 0.56
CA ARG A 49 -0.01 -11.81 1.93
C ARG A 49 0.09 -13.32 1.95
N SER A 50 -0.56 -14.00 1.01
CA SER A 50 -0.48 -15.47 0.90
C SER A 50 0.93 -15.95 0.56
N LEU A 51 1.67 -15.21 -0.27
CA LEU A 51 3.07 -15.49 -0.58
C LEU A 51 3.95 -15.33 0.67
N LYS A 52 3.72 -14.27 1.46
CA LYS A 52 4.46 -14.02 2.72
C LYS A 52 4.29 -15.14 3.75
N LEU A 53 3.17 -15.86 3.72
CA LEU A 53 2.91 -17.03 4.56
C LEU A 53 3.50 -18.34 4.01
N SER A 54 3.95 -18.34 2.75
CA SER A 54 4.54 -19.52 2.12
C SER A 54 5.98 -19.76 2.60
N THR A 55 6.39 -21.02 2.63
CA THR A 55 7.77 -21.41 2.98
C THR A 55 8.82 -20.95 1.95
N SER A 56 8.38 -20.55 0.76
CA SER A 56 9.22 -20.04 -0.32
C SER A 56 9.43 -18.52 -0.29
N PHE A 57 8.85 -17.80 0.68
CA PHE A 57 9.02 -16.35 0.76
C PHE A 57 10.45 -15.98 1.16
N SER A 58 11.12 -15.18 0.33
CA SER A 58 12.41 -14.60 0.66
C SER A 58 12.21 -13.15 1.13
N PRO A 59 12.70 -12.74 2.31
CA PRO A 59 12.68 -11.34 2.73
C PRO A 59 13.41 -10.39 1.77
N GLU A 60 14.32 -10.91 0.95
CA GLU A 60 15.07 -10.14 -0.04
C GLU A 60 14.29 -9.90 -1.33
N SER A 61 13.16 -10.60 -1.55
CA SER A 61 12.41 -10.46 -2.80
C SER A 61 11.85 -9.05 -2.97
N ALA A 62 12.12 -8.45 -4.13
CA ALA A 62 11.55 -7.16 -4.50
C ALA A 62 10.14 -7.35 -5.09
N HIS A 63 9.18 -6.58 -4.58
CA HIS A 63 7.80 -6.55 -5.04
C HIS A 63 7.50 -5.19 -5.65
N ILE A 64 7.02 -5.18 -6.89
CA ILE A 64 6.62 -3.95 -7.59
C ILE A 64 5.17 -4.10 -8.03
N VAL A 65 4.32 -3.17 -7.63
CA VAL A 65 2.93 -3.07 -8.08
C VAL A 65 2.79 -1.88 -9.01
N HIS A 66 2.15 -2.07 -10.17
CA HIS A 66 1.89 -0.99 -11.11
C HIS A 66 0.49 -0.40 -10.89
N GLY A 67 0.38 0.91 -10.73
CA GLY A 67 -0.89 1.62 -10.62
C GLY A 67 -0.74 3.05 -10.10
N ASN A 68 -1.65 3.93 -10.52
CA ASN A 68 -1.63 5.35 -10.14
C ASN A 68 -2.46 5.67 -8.90
N ASP A 69 -3.21 4.70 -8.37
CA ASP A 69 -4.04 4.89 -7.18
C ASP A 69 -3.19 5.20 -5.93
N ALA A 70 -3.67 6.12 -5.10
CA ALA A 70 -3.05 6.46 -3.83
C ALA A 70 -3.28 5.36 -2.77
N ASP A 71 -4.35 4.58 -2.89
CA ASP A 71 -4.67 3.50 -1.96
C ASP A 71 -3.60 2.42 -1.94
N LEU A 72 -2.94 2.19 -3.08
CA LEU A 72 -1.78 1.30 -3.19
C LEU A 72 -0.64 1.69 -2.24
N ILE A 73 -0.46 2.98 -1.93
CA ILE A 73 0.56 3.46 -0.99
C ILE A 73 0.26 2.91 0.40
N MET A 74 -0.98 3.08 0.85
CA MET A 74 -1.45 2.65 2.18
C MET A 74 -1.48 1.13 2.30
N LEU A 75 -2.04 0.45 1.29
CA LEU A 75 -2.08 -0.99 1.20
C LEU A 75 -0.68 -1.60 1.23
N GLY A 76 0.26 -1.03 0.47
CA GLY A 76 1.67 -1.45 0.44
C GLY A 76 2.37 -1.27 1.79
N LEU A 77 2.13 -0.15 2.49
CA LEU A 77 2.66 0.05 3.85
C LEU A 77 2.11 -1.00 4.82
N GLY A 78 0.83 -1.35 4.70
CA GLY A 78 0.16 -2.35 5.53
C GLY A 78 0.63 -3.79 5.34
N LEU A 79 1.34 -4.12 4.26
CA LEU A 79 1.90 -5.47 4.02
C LEU A 79 3.07 -5.81 4.95
N ASP A 80 3.74 -4.79 5.50
CA ASP A 80 4.96 -4.96 6.29
C ASP A 80 6.03 -5.76 5.54
N ILE A 81 6.30 -5.34 4.29
CA ILE A 81 7.35 -5.85 3.42
C ILE A 81 8.33 -4.70 3.17
N ILE A 82 9.64 -5.00 3.29
CA ILE A 82 10.71 -4.01 3.18
C ILE A 82 10.90 -3.58 1.72
N ASN A 83 11.12 -4.56 0.84
CA ASN A 83 11.40 -4.33 -0.58
C ASN A 83 10.10 -4.27 -1.40
N PHE A 84 9.26 -3.28 -1.09
CA PHE A 84 8.02 -3.01 -1.83
C PHE A 84 8.09 -1.64 -2.50
N SER A 85 7.65 -1.56 -3.75
CA SER A 85 7.57 -0.32 -4.51
C SER A 85 6.31 -0.26 -5.37
N ILE A 86 5.89 0.96 -5.69
CA ILE A 86 4.83 1.20 -6.68
C ILE A 86 5.45 1.84 -7.92
N LEU A 87 5.16 1.27 -9.09
CA LEU A 87 5.46 1.87 -10.38
C LEU A 87 4.25 2.69 -10.83
N ARG A 88 4.45 3.99 -11.04
CA ARG A 88 3.41 4.96 -11.41
C ARG A 88 3.75 5.62 -12.74
N GLU A 89 2.73 5.98 -13.50
CA GLU A 89 2.88 6.80 -14.70
C GLU A 89 2.90 8.28 -14.28
N VAL A 90 3.78 9.08 -14.88
CA VAL A 90 3.83 10.52 -14.63
C VAL A 90 2.77 11.20 -15.47
N GLU A 91 1.86 11.94 -14.83
CA GLU A 91 0.70 12.58 -15.47
C GLU A 91 1.05 13.77 -16.38
N ASN A 92 2.34 14.09 -16.56
CA ASN A 92 2.79 15.15 -17.44
C ASN A 92 2.66 14.72 -18.92
N TYR A 93 1.42 14.71 -19.41
CA TYR A 93 1.12 14.55 -20.82
C TYR A 93 1.60 15.80 -21.57
N ASP A 94 2.83 15.77 -22.07
CA ASP A 94 3.23 16.63 -23.18
C ASP A 94 2.76 15.95 -24.48
N PRO A 95 1.77 16.50 -25.20
CA PRO A 95 1.26 15.91 -26.45
C PRO A 95 2.35 15.76 -27.53
N LEU A 96 3.45 16.52 -27.43
CA LEU A 96 4.58 16.48 -28.35
C LEU A 96 5.59 15.40 -27.95
N SER A 97 5.72 15.11 -26.65
CA SER A 97 6.58 14.06 -26.14
C SER A 97 5.77 12.77 -26.02
N LYS A 98 5.86 11.90 -27.03
CA LYS A 98 5.28 10.54 -26.97
C LYS A 98 5.96 9.62 -25.95
N LYS A 99 6.66 10.17 -24.95
CA LYS A 99 7.45 9.44 -23.98
C LYS A 99 6.61 9.22 -22.74
N LEU A 100 6.26 7.96 -22.50
CA LEU A 100 5.71 7.53 -21.22
C LEU A 100 6.84 7.62 -20.18
N GLU A 101 6.68 8.51 -19.20
CA GLU A 101 7.59 8.62 -18.07
C GLU A 101 7.01 7.86 -16.87
N MET A 102 7.85 7.04 -16.24
CA MET A 102 7.48 6.21 -15.11
C MET A 102 8.24 6.68 -13.87
N MET A 103 7.56 6.69 -12.73
CA MET A 103 8.12 6.99 -11.42
C MET A 103 8.02 5.76 -10.52
N VAL A 104 9.07 5.49 -9.74
CA VAL A 104 9.05 4.45 -8.70
C VAL A 104 8.93 5.10 -7.33
N LEU A 105 7.85 4.79 -6.61
CA LEU A 105 7.68 5.13 -5.20
C LEU A 105 8.21 3.97 -4.36
N HIS A 106 9.27 4.22 -3.58
CA HIS A 106 9.88 3.22 -2.71
C HIS A 106 9.28 3.28 -1.31
N HIS A 107 8.63 2.19 -0.87
CA HIS A 107 8.07 2.14 0.48
C HIS A 107 9.14 2.09 1.56
N SER A 108 10.32 1.53 1.27
CA SER A 108 11.45 1.54 2.21
C SER A 108 11.80 2.97 2.65
N LEU A 109 11.99 3.87 1.69
CA LEU A 109 12.26 5.28 1.95
C LEU A 109 11.08 5.97 2.62
N LEU A 110 9.85 5.72 2.18
CA LEU A 110 8.67 6.30 2.81
C LEU A 110 8.56 5.93 4.30
N ARG A 111 8.86 4.68 4.66
CA ARG A 111 8.89 4.24 6.07
C ARG A 111 9.95 4.98 6.88
N GLU A 112 11.13 5.23 6.30
CA GLU A 112 12.18 6.01 6.93
C GLU A 112 11.75 7.46 7.16
N TYR A 113 11.13 8.10 6.17
CA TYR A 113 10.59 9.46 6.31
C TYR A 113 9.50 9.54 7.38
N ILE A 114 8.55 8.60 7.40
CA ILE A 114 7.54 8.53 8.46
C ILE A 114 8.21 8.36 9.82
N ASN A 115 9.18 7.45 9.95
CA ASN A 115 9.87 7.26 11.21
C ASN A 115 10.62 8.53 11.68
N GLN A 116 11.30 9.24 10.77
CA GLN A 116 11.96 10.51 11.08
C GLN A 116 10.98 11.57 11.57
N GLU A 117 9.78 11.63 10.98
CA GLU A 117 8.73 12.57 11.40
C GLU A 117 8.28 12.34 12.85
N PHE A 118 8.24 11.08 13.31
CA PHE A 118 7.67 10.70 14.62
C PHE A 118 8.69 10.26 15.67
N VAL A 119 9.99 10.18 15.34
CA VAL A 119 11.03 9.66 16.25
C VAL A 119 11.13 10.43 17.57
N SER A 120 10.77 11.72 17.58
CA SER A 120 10.76 12.55 18.79
C SER A 120 9.78 12.07 19.85
N LEU A 121 8.76 11.28 19.49
CA LEU A 121 7.83 10.69 20.46
C LEU A 121 8.51 9.69 21.39
N LYS A 122 9.66 9.12 21.00
CA LYS A 122 10.40 8.17 21.83
C LYS A 122 10.73 8.72 23.23
N GLU A 123 10.85 10.03 23.38
CA GLU A 123 11.17 10.69 24.65
C GLU A 123 9.94 10.94 25.54
N SER A 124 8.75 11.02 24.96
CA SER A 124 7.52 11.40 25.65
C SER A 124 6.54 10.25 25.90
N LEU A 125 6.71 9.12 25.21
CA LEU A 125 5.76 8.01 25.31
C LEU A 125 5.90 7.23 26.63
N PRO A 126 4.78 6.83 27.25
CA PRO A 126 4.78 5.95 28.43
C PRO A 126 5.04 4.48 28.08
N PHE A 127 5.19 4.15 26.79
CA PHE A 127 5.41 2.80 26.27
C PHE A 127 6.53 2.77 25.22
N SER A 128 6.96 1.56 24.83
CA SER A 128 8.06 1.37 23.86
C SER A 128 7.69 1.92 22.48
N TYR A 129 8.54 2.80 21.94
CA TYR A 129 8.41 3.31 20.57
C TYR A 129 8.74 2.21 19.54
N GLU A 130 7.76 1.87 18.70
CA GLU A 130 7.90 0.88 17.64
C GLU A 130 7.52 1.49 16.28
N PRO A 131 8.48 1.72 15.35
CA PRO A 131 8.22 2.36 14.06
C PRO A 131 7.10 1.69 13.26
N LYS A 132 7.02 0.36 13.31
CA LYS A 132 5.98 -0.42 12.64
C LYS A 132 4.58 -0.08 13.14
N LYS A 133 4.39 0.13 14.45
CA LYS A 133 3.10 0.51 15.02
C LYS A 133 2.72 1.94 14.65
N ILE A 134 3.69 2.85 14.60
CA ILE A 134 3.48 4.23 14.14
C ILE A 134 3.04 4.26 12.67
N ILE A 135 3.60 3.40 11.82
CA ILE A 135 3.16 3.30 10.41
C ILE A 135 1.68 2.90 10.31
N TYR A 136 1.19 1.98 11.15
CA TYR A 136 -0.24 1.62 11.15
C TYR A 136 -1.12 2.80 11.58
N ASP A 137 -0.72 3.56 12.60
CA ASP A 137 -1.44 4.77 13.01
C ASP A 137 -1.38 5.85 11.91
N TRP A 138 -0.26 5.93 11.17
CA TRP A 138 -0.14 6.84 10.03
C TRP A 138 -1.08 6.47 8.87
N ILE A 139 -1.22 5.17 8.57
CA ILE A 139 -2.21 4.67 7.61
C ILE A 139 -3.62 5.05 8.07
N LEU A 140 -3.93 4.90 9.38
CA LEU A 140 -5.22 5.31 9.93
C LEU A 140 -5.46 6.81 9.74
N MET A 141 -4.47 7.65 10.04
CA MET A 141 -4.56 9.10 9.81
C MET A 141 -4.79 9.42 8.33
N ALA A 142 -4.13 8.71 7.42
CA ALA A 142 -4.34 8.90 5.98
C ALA A 142 -5.79 8.55 5.56
N PHE A 143 -6.34 7.45 6.08
CA PHE A 143 -7.74 7.08 5.85
C PHE A 143 -8.73 8.12 6.40
N LEU A 144 -8.39 8.85 7.47
CA LEU A 144 -9.23 9.94 8.00
C LEU A 144 -9.24 11.17 7.08
N VAL A 145 -8.17 11.41 6.32
CA VAL A 145 -8.13 12.50 5.33
C VAL A 145 -9.03 12.19 4.13
N GLY A 146 -9.10 10.92 3.73
CA GLY A 146 -10.01 10.48 2.69
C GLY A 146 -9.82 9.00 2.37
N ASN A 147 -10.90 8.36 1.95
CA ASN A 147 -10.93 7.01 1.42
C ASN A 147 -12.25 6.80 0.65
N ASP A 148 -12.30 5.77 -0.19
CA ASP A 148 -13.44 5.50 -1.04
C ASP A 148 -14.68 4.97 -0.28
N PHE A 149 -14.53 4.57 0.98
CA PHE A 149 -15.58 3.92 1.76
C PHE A 149 -16.38 4.88 2.65
N LEU A 150 -15.77 5.98 3.09
CA LEU A 150 -16.36 6.92 4.05
C LEU A 150 -16.50 8.31 3.42
N PRO A 151 -17.57 9.07 3.73
CA PRO A 151 -17.64 10.47 3.36
C PRO A 151 -16.45 11.25 3.93
N CYS A 152 -15.82 12.09 3.11
CA CYS A 152 -14.73 12.95 3.56
C CYS A 152 -15.18 13.81 4.75
N LEU A 153 -14.38 13.85 5.81
CA LEU A 153 -14.67 14.69 6.97
C LEU A 153 -14.60 16.16 6.56
N PRO A 154 -15.60 16.98 6.95
CA PRO A 154 -15.51 18.41 6.72
C PRO A 154 -14.25 18.91 7.44
N PHE A 155 -13.45 19.74 6.76
CA PHE A 155 -12.19 20.34 7.25
C PHE A 155 -10.90 19.51 7.13
N LEU A 156 -10.95 18.21 6.79
CA LEU A 156 -9.75 17.38 6.60
C LEU A 156 -9.46 17.10 5.12
N HIS A 157 -9.18 18.15 4.35
CA HIS A 157 -8.72 18.01 2.97
C HIS A 157 -7.20 18.19 2.86
N ILE A 158 -6.55 17.40 1.98
CA ILE A 158 -5.10 17.48 1.74
C ILE A 158 -4.67 18.92 1.41
N ASN A 159 -5.46 19.63 0.60
CA ASN A 159 -5.20 21.02 0.21
C ASN A 159 -5.21 22.02 1.38
N ASN A 160 -5.75 21.62 2.54
CA ASN A 160 -5.81 22.45 3.75
C ASN A 160 -4.79 22.02 4.81
N ASN A 161 -3.68 21.37 4.41
CA ASN A 161 -2.66 20.84 5.32
C ASN A 161 -3.21 19.85 6.38
N ALA A 162 -4.26 19.10 6.04
CA ALA A 162 -4.89 18.15 6.95
C ALA A 162 -3.91 17.12 7.53
N LEU A 163 -2.95 16.65 6.73
CA LEU A 163 -1.92 15.72 7.21
C LEU A 163 -1.04 16.32 8.30
N SER A 164 -0.54 17.55 8.11
CA SER A 164 0.28 18.23 9.12
C SER A 164 -0.50 18.49 10.41
N LEU A 165 -1.79 18.85 10.30
CA LEU A 165 -2.67 18.98 11.46
C LEU A 165 -2.79 17.66 12.21
N LEU A 166 -3.11 16.57 11.50
CA LEU A 166 -3.25 15.23 12.09
C LEU A 166 -1.95 14.77 12.74
N TRP A 167 -0.80 14.97 12.11
CA TRP A 167 0.50 14.58 12.69
C TRP A 167 0.81 15.36 13.97
N ASN A 168 0.55 16.67 14.00
CA ASN A 168 0.75 17.48 15.19
C ASN A 168 -0.20 17.09 16.32
N THR A 169 -1.48 16.85 16.01
CA THR A 169 -2.45 16.34 16.98
C THR A 169 -2.07 14.95 17.49
N TYR A 170 -1.63 14.07 16.61
CA TYR A 170 -1.17 12.74 16.98
C TYR A 170 0.03 12.81 17.94
N LYS A 171 1.01 13.67 17.64
CA LYS A 171 2.18 13.88 18.51
C LYS A 171 1.81 14.42 19.90
N SER A 172 0.76 15.23 20.02
CA SER A 172 0.32 15.77 21.31
C SER A 172 -0.55 14.79 22.11
N VAL A 173 -1.34 13.96 21.43
CA VAL A 173 -2.29 13.02 22.06
C VAL A 173 -1.64 11.68 22.38
N LEU A 174 -0.77 11.13 21.52
CA LEU A 174 -0.21 9.79 21.72
C LEU A 174 0.46 9.59 23.10
N PRO A 175 1.19 10.57 23.66
CA PRO A 175 1.77 10.45 25.01
C PRO A 175 0.76 10.34 26.15
N THR A 176 -0.51 10.70 25.93
CA THR A 176 -1.58 10.58 26.94
C THR A 176 -2.29 9.23 26.89
N LEU A 177 -1.88 8.35 25.98
CA LEU A 177 -2.46 7.02 25.78
C LEU A 177 -1.54 5.91 26.28
N ASP A 178 -2.11 4.75 26.60
CA ASP A 178 -1.36 3.57 27.07
C ASP A 178 -0.79 2.69 25.93
N GLY A 179 -1.01 3.10 24.67
CA GLY A 179 -0.53 2.39 23.50
C GLY A 179 -0.84 3.16 22.21
N THR A 180 -0.34 2.64 21.08
CA THR A 180 -0.67 3.21 19.77
C THR A 180 -2.15 3.06 19.47
N VAL A 181 -2.73 3.97 18.67
CA VAL A 181 -4.16 3.98 18.36
C VAL A 181 -4.57 2.65 17.74
N PHE A 182 -3.77 2.11 16.81
CA PHE A 182 -3.98 0.81 16.19
C PHE A 182 -3.97 -0.35 17.20
N THR A 183 -3.17 -0.26 18.26
CA THR A 183 -3.13 -1.28 19.31
C THR A 183 -4.37 -1.19 20.19
N LEU A 184 -4.81 0.02 20.53
CA LEU A 184 -5.99 0.25 21.36
C LEU A 184 -7.30 -0.08 20.64
N LEU A 185 -7.35 0.08 19.32
CA LEU A 185 -8.49 -0.30 18.49
C LEU A 185 -8.56 -1.82 18.24
N ARG A 186 -7.51 -2.59 18.55
CA ARG A 186 -7.55 -4.05 18.40
C ARG A 186 -8.40 -4.67 19.51
N PRO A 187 -9.35 -5.57 19.17
CA PRO A 187 -10.09 -6.34 20.17
C PRO A 187 -9.12 -7.09 21.11
N PRO A 188 -9.45 -7.26 22.41
CA PRO A 188 -8.59 -7.89 23.40
C PRO A 188 -8.03 -9.25 22.93
N ASP A 189 -8.84 -10.02 22.21
CA ASP A 189 -8.51 -11.37 21.73
C ASP A 189 -7.38 -11.40 20.67
N ARG A 190 -7.04 -10.26 20.06
CA ARG A 190 -6.01 -10.12 19.01
C ARG A 190 -4.79 -9.31 19.43
N GLN A 191 -4.67 -8.95 20.71
CA GLN A 191 -3.51 -8.23 21.25
C GLN A 191 -2.31 -9.15 21.56
N LEU A 192 -2.51 -10.47 21.57
CA LEU A 192 -1.52 -11.46 22.02
C LEU A 192 -0.62 -12.08 20.93
N SER A 193 -0.82 -11.76 19.65
CA SER A 193 0.06 -12.24 18.57
C SER A 193 1.10 -11.17 18.24
N ASN A 194 2.29 -11.31 18.83
CA ASN A 194 3.51 -10.52 18.55
C ASN A 194 3.99 -10.69 17.11
#